data_AF-A0A5J4ZKI4-F1
#
_entry.id   AF-A0A5J4ZKI4-F1
#
_cell.length_a   1.000
_cell.length_b   1.000
_cell.length_c   1.000
_cell.angle_alpha   90.00
_cell.angle_beta   90.00
_cell.angle_gamma   90.00
#
_symmetry.space_group_name_H-M   'P 1'
#
loop_
_entity.id
_entity.type
_entity.pdbx_description
1 polymer ?
#
loop_
_entity_poly.entity_id
_entity_poly.type
_entity_poly.pdbx_seq_one_letter_code
_entity_poly.pdbx_strand_id
1 'polypeptide(L)'
;MVISTGNIVAAFQSSQKIVFAISRTPSKAQIFLEVLELGLGGVVLKVEDVKAVLELKDYFDRRNESSNLLGFTRATVTQVQMVGMGDRVCVDLYCLMRPGEGLLVGSFARGLFLVHSECLESNYISSRPFRVNVGPVHAYVAVPGGKTCYLSELKDGKEVIVVDQSGMQRTTIVGCVKIKTRPLILVEAKRDSDDHTPYSILLQNAKTVALVRPHQGNEHQNTTIPVTSRSKLGMRFGIQELKLKNSLLRNKQGS
;
A
#
# COMPACT_ATOMS: atom_id res chain seq x y z
N MET A 1 21.07 -24.62 -32.10
CA MET A 1 20.14 -23.50 -32.35
C MET A 1 19.63 -23.00 -31.01
N VAL A 2 20.00 -21.78 -30.61
CA VAL A 2 19.46 -21.16 -29.39
C VAL A 2 18.24 -20.36 -29.81
N ILE A 3 17.05 -20.81 -29.42
CA ILE A 3 15.80 -20.08 -29.67
C ILE A 3 15.55 -19.19 -28.46
N SER A 4 15.41 -17.89 -28.69
CA SER A 4 15.07 -16.95 -27.62
C SER A 4 13.66 -17.22 -27.08
N THR A 5 13.48 -17.09 -25.76
CA THR A 5 12.19 -17.22 -25.08
C THR A 5 11.11 -16.34 -25.72
N GLY A 6 11.45 -15.14 -26.20
CA GLY A 6 10.52 -14.24 -26.88
C GLY A 6 9.97 -14.81 -28.19
N ASN A 7 10.78 -15.55 -28.95
CA ASN A 7 10.35 -16.16 -30.21
C ASN A 7 9.40 -17.34 -29.97
N ILE A 8 9.62 -18.09 -28.88
CA ILE A 8 8.71 -19.17 -28.47
C ILE A 8 7.37 -18.58 -28.07
N VAL A 9 7.36 -17.54 -27.23
CA VAL A 9 6.10 -16.91 -26.81
C VAL A 9 5.35 -16.35 -28.02
N ALA A 10 6.02 -15.66 -28.94
CA ALA A 10 5.42 -15.14 -30.17
C ALA A 10 4.77 -16.23 -31.03
N ALA A 11 5.37 -17.42 -31.12
CA ALA A 11 4.81 -18.55 -31.86
C ALA A 11 3.49 -19.09 -31.27
N PHE A 12 3.23 -18.85 -29.98
CA PHE A 12 2.03 -19.32 -29.28
C PHE A 12 1.03 -18.20 -28.94
N GLN A 13 1.32 -16.93 -29.26
CA GLN A 13 0.45 -15.78 -28.98
C GLN A 13 -0.94 -15.86 -29.63
N SER A 14 -1.06 -16.51 -30.78
CA SER A 14 -2.34 -16.71 -31.49
C SER A 14 -3.12 -17.96 -31.04
N SER A 15 -2.57 -18.72 -30.09
CA SER A 15 -3.19 -19.93 -29.56
C SER A 15 -3.73 -19.68 -28.14
N GLN A 16 -4.82 -20.35 -27.74
CA GLN A 16 -5.31 -20.32 -26.35
C GLN A 16 -4.43 -21.12 -25.37
N LYS A 17 -3.13 -21.29 -25.66
CA LYS A 17 -2.21 -22.13 -24.88
C LYS A 17 -1.32 -21.27 -24.00
N ILE A 18 -1.11 -21.71 -22.76
CA ILE A 18 -0.25 -21.06 -21.78
C ILE A 18 1.14 -21.72 -21.84
N VAL A 19 2.18 -20.93 -22.06
CA VAL A 19 3.57 -21.43 -22.13
C VAL A 19 4.21 -21.35 -20.75
N PHE A 20 4.74 -22.48 -20.25
CA PHE A 20 5.53 -22.52 -19.03
C PHE A 20 7.01 -22.78 -19.34
N ALA A 21 7.91 -22.06 -18.67
CA ALA A 21 9.35 -22.33 -18.77
C ALA A 21 9.76 -23.32 -17.68
N ILE A 22 10.46 -24.39 -18.07
CA ILE A 22 10.99 -25.37 -17.11
C ILE A 22 12.45 -25.06 -16.83
N SER A 23 12.78 -24.86 -15.56
CA SER A 23 14.16 -24.70 -15.10
C SER A 23 14.55 -25.84 -14.16
N ARG A 24 15.81 -26.29 -14.25
CA ARG A 24 16.41 -27.26 -13.32
C ARG A 24 17.27 -26.62 -12.23
N THR A 25 17.39 -25.30 -12.25
CA THR A 25 18.25 -24.54 -11.31
C THR A 25 17.59 -23.23 -10.91
N PRO A 26 17.75 -22.77 -9.65
CA PRO A 26 17.19 -21.49 -9.20
C PRO A 26 17.62 -20.31 -10.06
N SER A 27 18.91 -20.19 -10.40
CA SER A 27 19.44 -19.05 -11.18
C SER A 27 18.79 -18.91 -12.56
N LYS A 28 18.59 -20.02 -13.29
CA LYS A 28 17.85 -19.99 -14.57
C LYS A 28 16.36 -19.70 -14.39
N ALA A 29 15.76 -20.16 -13.29
CA ALA A 29 14.36 -19.85 -13.00
C ALA A 29 14.19 -18.34 -12.77
N GLN A 30 15.13 -17.69 -12.07
CA GLN A 30 15.15 -16.24 -11.86
C GLN A 30 15.19 -15.47 -13.20
N ILE A 31 16.04 -15.89 -14.14
CA ILE A 31 16.09 -15.30 -15.49
C ILE A 31 14.75 -15.45 -16.22
N PHE A 32 14.11 -16.63 -16.16
CA PHE A 32 12.80 -16.82 -16.78
C PHE A 32 11.70 -15.98 -16.12
N LEU A 33 11.78 -15.77 -14.80
CA LEU A 33 10.83 -14.93 -14.06
C LEU A 33 10.92 -13.45 -14.48
N GLU A 34 12.11 -12.96 -14.85
CA GLU A 34 12.28 -11.60 -15.38
C GLU A 34 11.64 -11.43 -16.76
N VAL A 35 11.45 -12.53 -17.50
CA VAL A 35 10.91 -12.54 -18.86
C VAL A 35 9.40 -12.86 -18.88
N LEU A 36 8.75 -13.02 -17.71
CA LEU A 36 7.29 -13.20 -17.60
C LEU A 36 6.51 -12.08 -18.32
N GLU A 37 7.05 -10.85 -18.30
CA GLU A 37 6.46 -9.69 -18.97
C GLU A 37 6.34 -9.84 -20.50
N LEU A 38 7.05 -10.80 -21.11
CA LEU A 38 6.96 -11.09 -22.55
C LEU A 38 5.85 -12.08 -22.92
N GLY A 39 5.01 -12.51 -21.98
CA GLY A 39 3.84 -13.38 -22.23
C GLY A 39 4.03 -14.84 -21.83
N LEU A 40 4.99 -15.12 -20.94
CA LEU A 40 5.19 -16.45 -20.37
C LEU A 40 4.20 -16.65 -19.21
N GLY A 41 3.50 -17.79 -19.18
CA GLY A 41 2.43 -18.04 -18.21
C GLY A 41 2.91 -18.45 -16.81
N GLY A 42 4.17 -18.89 -16.69
CA GLY A 42 4.77 -19.24 -15.41
C GLY A 42 6.08 -20.01 -15.56
N VAL A 43 6.79 -20.19 -14.45
CA VAL A 43 8.06 -20.94 -14.40
C VAL A 43 7.88 -22.16 -13.51
N VAL A 44 8.26 -23.33 -14.01
CA VAL A 44 8.30 -24.59 -13.25
C VAL A 44 9.74 -24.89 -12.86
N LEU A 45 10.04 -24.85 -11.57
CA LEU A 45 11.32 -25.28 -11.04
C LEU A 45 11.27 -26.80 -10.78
N LYS A 46 11.97 -27.59 -11.61
CA LYS A 46 12.09 -29.04 -11.47
C LYS A 46 13.41 -29.36 -10.77
N VAL A 47 13.36 -29.54 -9.45
CA VAL A 47 14.50 -29.85 -8.58
C VAL A 47 14.10 -30.94 -7.59
N GLU A 48 15.08 -31.72 -7.13
CA GLU A 48 14.90 -32.75 -6.10
C GLU A 48 15.32 -32.24 -4.71
N ASP A 49 16.17 -31.21 -4.67
CA ASP A 49 16.66 -30.61 -3.43
C ASP A 49 15.78 -29.43 -2.98
N VAL A 50 15.33 -29.51 -1.72
CA VAL A 50 14.56 -28.45 -1.05
C VAL A 50 15.36 -27.15 -0.95
N LYS A 51 16.70 -27.20 -0.87
CA LYS A 51 17.55 -26.00 -0.80
C LYS A 51 17.34 -25.10 -2.02
N ALA A 52 17.21 -25.68 -3.21
CA ALA A 52 16.95 -24.93 -4.44
C ALA A 52 15.58 -24.22 -4.41
N VAL A 53 14.58 -24.81 -3.74
CA VAL A 53 13.27 -24.19 -3.52
C VAL A 53 13.40 -23.00 -2.57
N LEU A 54 14.15 -23.16 -1.47
CA LEU A 54 14.40 -22.09 -0.50
C LEU A 54 15.17 -20.92 -1.13
N GLU A 55 16.18 -21.19 -1.95
CA GLU A 55 16.93 -20.12 -2.66
C GLU A 55 16.03 -19.31 -3.61
N LEU A 56 15.09 -19.97 -4.29
CA LEU A 56 14.12 -19.28 -5.14
C LEU A 56 13.10 -18.49 -4.32
N LYS A 57 12.65 -19.03 -3.18
CA LYS A 57 11.82 -18.31 -2.21
C LYS A 57 12.54 -17.05 -1.71
N ASP A 58 13.80 -17.16 -1.30
CA ASP A 58 14.57 -16.01 -0.80
C ASP A 58 14.78 -14.95 -1.90
N TYR A 59 14.91 -15.37 -3.16
CA TYR A 59 14.91 -14.44 -4.29
C TYR A 59 13.58 -13.70 -4.41
N PHE A 60 12.44 -14.39 -4.28
CA PHE A 60 11.14 -13.72 -4.24
C PHE A 60 11.02 -12.80 -3.04
N ASP A 61 11.47 -13.22 -1.85
CA ASP A 61 11.43 -12.40 -0.64
C ASP A 61 12.27 -11.12 -0.84
N ARG A 62 13.50 -11.21 -1.36
CA ARG A 62 14.35 -10.04 -1.66
C ARG A 62 13.80 -9.14 -2.77
N ARG A 63 13.26 -9.74 -3.84
CA ARG A 63 12.65 -8.99 -4.95
C ARG A 63 11.37 -8.29 -4.48
N ASN A 64 10.60 -8.95 -3.62
CA ASN A 64 9.45 -8.38 -2.96
C ASN A 64 9.89 -7.25 -2.04
N GLU A 65 10.86 -7.43 -1.15
CA GLU A 65 11.40 -6.39 -0.25
C GLU A 65 11.82 -5.11 -0.99
N SER A 66 12.57 -5.23 -2.08
CA SER A 66 13.00 -4.09 -2.90
C SER A 66 11.86 -3.45 -3.71
N SER A 67 10.83 -4.21 -4.10
CA SER A 67 9.57 -3.68 -4.67
C SER A 67 8.57 -3.17 -3.61
N ASN A 68 8.78 -3.51 -2.34
CA ASN A 68 7.87 -3.25 -1.23
C ASN A 68 8.24 -1.99 -0.43
N LEU A 69 9.37 -1.36 -0.73
CA LEU A 69 9.74 -0.10 -0.08
C LEU A 69 9.08 1.08 -0.80
N LEU A 70 8.14 1.73 -0.14
CA LEU A 70 7.48 2.94 -0.59
C LEU A 70 8.28 4.18 -0.15
N GLY A 71 8.55 5.07 -1.12
CA GLY A 71 9.18 6.35 -0.83
C GLY A 71 8.16 7.37 -0.34
N PHE A 72 8.22 7.73 0.94
CA PHE A 72 7.40 8.79 1.49
C PHE A 72 7.94 10.18 1.15
N THR A 73 7.05 11.05 0.70
CA THR A 73 7.29 12.48 0.60
C THR A 73 6.92 13.15 1.92
N ARG A 74 7.78 14.03 2.44
CA ARG A 74 7.45 14.83 3.62
C ARG A 74 6.45 15.92 3.26
N ALA A 75 5.37 15.99 4.04
CA ALA A 75 4.37 17.04 3.95
C ALA A 75 4.12 17.66 5.32
N THR A 76 3.83 18.95 5.31
CA THR A 76 3.52 19.75 6.50
C THR A 76 2.03 20.03 6.54
N VAL A 77 1.39 19.74 7.68
CA VAL A 77 -0.04 20.06 7.91
C VAL A 77 -0.24 21.57 7.86
N THR A 78 -1.11 22.03 6.96
CA THR A 78 -1.45 23.45 6.74
C THR A 78 -2.82 23.82 7.25
N GLN A 79 -3.74 22.87 7.38
CA GLN A 79 -5.08 23.15 7.90
C GLN A 79 -5.64 21.92 8.63
N VAL A 80 -6.37 22.19 9.71
CA VAL A 80 -7.13 21.19 10.45
C VAL A 80 -8.47 21.78 10.81
N GLN A 81 -9.56 21.17 10.34
CA GLN A 81 -10.90 21.71 10.51
C GLN A 81 -11.90 20.60 10.84
N MET A 82 -12.76 20.87 11.82
CA MET A 82 -13.93 20.02 12.08
C MET A 82 -14.96 20.23 10.97
N VAL A 83 -15.43 19.15 10.35
CA VAL A 83 -16.35 19.23 9.20
C VAL A 83 -17.79 18.90 9.57
N GLY A 84 -17.99 18.01 10.53
CA GLY A 84 -19.32 17.59 10.98
C GLY A 84 -19.44 16.07 11.03
N MET A 85 -20.67 15.56 10.98
CA MET A 85 -20.95 14.13 10.98
C MET A 85 -20.86 13.54 9.57
N GLY A 86 -20.31 12.33 9.44
CA GLY A 86 -20.31 11.60 8.18
C GLY A 86 -20.09 10.11 8.36
N ASP A 87 -20.40 9.34 7.31
CA ASP A 87 -20.24 7.90 7.30
C ASP A 87 -18.78 7.52 7.10
N ARG A 88 -18.17 7.04 8.18
CA ARG A 88 -16.79 6.56 8.16
C ARG A 88 -16.72 5.05 8.00
N VAL A 89 -15.60 4.60 7.46
CA VAL A 89 -15.27 3.19 7.33
C VAL A 89 -14.25 2.77 8.38
N CYS A 90 -14.53 1.67 9.08
CA CYS A 90 -13.56 0.95 9.90
C CYS A 90 -13.20 -0.34 9.16
N VAL A 91 -11.91 -0.63 9.06
CA VAL A 91 -11.41 -1.84 8.42
C VAL A 91 -10.77 -2.71 9.49
N ASP A 92 -11.30 -3.91 9.69
CA ASP A 92 -10.69 -4.96 10.50
C ASP A 92 -9.94 -5.91 9.57
N LEU A 93 -8.67 -6.20 9.86
CA LEU A 93 -7.80 -7.10 9.09
C LEU A 93 -7.71 -8.47 9.77
N TYR A 94 -7.31 -9.50 9.03
CA TYR A 94 -7.10 -10.84 9.61
C TYR A 94 -5.79 -10.95 10.41
N CYS A 95 -4.86 -10.02 10.23
CA CYS A 95 -3.56 -10.01 10.90
C CYS A 95 -3.44 -8.83 11.87
N LEU A 96 -2.53 -8.97 12.83
CA LEU A 96 -2.19 -7.91 13.78
C LEU A 96 -1.18 -6.96 13.14
N MET A 97 -1.39 -5.66 13.36
CA MET A 97 -0.47 -4.60 13.01
C MET A 97 0.36 -4.17 14.22
N ARG A 98 1.59 -3.75 13.96
CA ARG A 98 2.54 -3.22 14.94
C ARG A 98 2.43 -1.69 15.06
N PRO A 99 2.94 -1.08 16.13
CA PRO A 99 3.13 0.37 16.19
C PRO A 99 3.87 0.89 14.95
N GLY A 100 3.37 1.97 14.34
CA GLY A 100 3.86 2.48 13.06
C GLY A 100 3.23 1.84 11.81
N GLU A 101 2.49 0.73 11.91
CA GLU A 101 1.77 0.12 10.78
C GLU A 101 0.33 0.64 10.65
N GLY A 102 -0.11 0.75 9.40
CA GLY A 102 -1.45 1.23 9.07
C GLY A 102 -1.82 1.07 7.60
N LEU A 103 -2.86 1.79 7.17
CA LEU A 103 -3.33 1.80 5.78
C LEU A 103 -3.03 3.16 5.13
N LEU A 104 -2.68 3.14 3.85
CA LEU A 104 -2.53 4.36 3.04
C LEU A 104 -3.88 4.80 2.50
N VAL A 105 -4.31 6.00 2.91
CA VAL A 105 -5.67 6.50 2.65
C VAL A 105 -5.62 7.98 2.32
N GLY A 106 -6.45 8.47 1.41
CA GLY A 106 -6.53 9.90 1.11
C GLY A 106 -7.86 10.29 0.47
N SER A 107 -8.19 11.58 0.47
CA SER A 107 -9.37 12.06 -0.26
C SER A 107 -9.21 11.91 -1.78
N PHE A 108 -7.97 11.78 -2.26
CA PHE A 108 -7.66 11.56 -3.67
C PHE A 108 -6.57 10.49 -3.82
N ALA A 109 -6.65 9.66 -4.87
CA ALA A 109 -5.66 8.63 -5.16
C ALA A 109 -4.22 9.17 -5.35
N ARG A 110 -4.07 10.45 -5.73
CA ARG A 110 -2.77 11.09 -5.95
C ARG A 110 -1.96 11.35 -4.67
N GLY A 111 -2.58 11.29 -3.49
CA GLY A 111 -1.89 11.55 -2.23
C GLY A 111 -2.55 10.83 -1.08
N LEU A 112 -1.86 9.78 -0.62
CA LEU A 112 -2.32 8.94 0.48
C LEU A 112 -1.48 9.19 1.73
N PHE A 113 -2.16 9.19 2.86
CA PHE A 113 -1.64 9.42 4.20
C PHE A 113 -1.60 8.06 4.90
N LEU A 114 -0.55 7.81 5.68
CA LEU A 114 -0.46 6.60 6.48
C LEU A 114 -1.31 6.75 7.76
N VAL A 115 -2.50 6.16 7.74
CA VAL A 115 -3.45 6.13 8.87
C VAL A 115 -3.12 4.95 9.77
N HIS A 116 -2.72 5.27 11.00
CA HIS A 116 -2.24 4.30 11.96
C HIS A 116 -3.34 3.36 12.46
N SER A 117 -2.97 2.12 12.75
CA SER A 117 -3.85 1.14 13.40
C SER A 117 -4.19 1.50 14.84
N GLU A 118 -5.32 1.00 15.35
CA GLU A 118 -5.72 1.13 16.76
C GLU A 118 -4.87 0.21 17.67
N CYS A 119 -3.58 0.05 17.39
CA CYS A 119 -2.70 -0.84 18.16
C CYS A 119 -2.14 -0.21 19.44
N LEU A 120 -2.25 1.11 19.62
CA LEU A 120 -1.79 1.78 20.85
C LEU A 120 -2.85 1.67 21.94
N GLU A 121 -2.45 1.13 23.08
CA GLU A 121 -3.27 1.06 24.28
C GLU A 121 -3.23 2.39 25.05
N SER A 122 -4.34 2.72 25.72
CA SER A 122 -4.41 3.84 26.66
C SER A 122 -5.28 3.45 27.86
N ASN A 123 -5.20 4.22 28.94
CA ASN A 123 -5.98 3.98 30.17
C ASN A 123 -7.50 3.92 29.96
N TYR A 124 -8.01 4.36 28.81
CA TYR A 124 -9.44 4.44 28.51
C TYR A 124 -9.87 3.55 27.33
N ILE A 125 -8.91 3.03 26.55
CA ILE A 125 -9.19 2.35 25.28
C ILE A 125 -8.20 1.19 25.12
N SER A 126 -8.73 -0.03 25.13
CA SER A 126 -7.98 -1.24 24.82
C SER A 126 -7.52 -1.27 23.38
N SER A 127 -6.32 -1.79 23.15
CA SER A 127 -5.77 -1.94 21.81
C SER A 127 -6.58 -2.91 20.95
N ARG A 128 -6.67 -2.60 19.66
CA ARG A 128 -7.24 -3.44 18.60
C ARG A 128 -6.27 -3.41 17.41
N PRO A 129 -5.13 -4.10 17.52
CA PRO A 129 -4.06 -4.02 16.52
C PRO A 129 -4.46 -4.57 15.14
N PHE A 130 -5.63 -5.17 14.98
CA PHE A 130 -6.18 -5.58 13.68
C PHE A 130 -7.07 -4.50 13.03
N ARG A 131 -7.38 -3.41 13.72
CA ARG A 131 -8.34 -2.38 13.28
C ARG A 131 -7.65 -1.12 12.81
N VAL A 132 -8.12 -0.56 11.70
CA VAL A 132 -7.86 0.84 11.32
C VAL A 132 -9.17 1.61 11.28
N ASN A 133 -9.20 2.71 12.01
CA ASN A 133 -10.29 3.67 12.02
C ASN A 133 -10.00 4.70 10.92
N VAL A 134 -10.59 4.51 9.75
CA VAL A 134 -10.17 5.22 8.54
C VAL A 134 -10.93 6.56 8.41
N GLY A 135 -11.42 6.86 7.21
CA GLY A 135 -12.08 8.10 6.80
C GLY A 135 -13.46 7.83 6.20
N PRO A 136 -14.04 8.80 5.48
CA PRO A 136 -15.37 8.66 4.90
C PRO A 136 -15.40 7.65 3.76
N VAL A 137 -16.60 7.16 3.43
CA VAL A 137 -16.84 6.15 2.38
C VAL A 137 -16.19 6.43 1.02
N HIS A 138 -16.01 7.71 0.65
CA HIS A 138 -15.43 8.14 -0.63
C HIS A 138 -13.90 8.24 -0.62
N ALA A 139 -13.23 8.05 0.53
CA ALA A 139 -11.78 8.13 0.57
C ALA A 139 -11.17 6.93 -0.16
N TYR A 140 -10.02 7.15 -0.79
CA TYR A 140 -9.24 6.12 -1.45
C TYR A 140 -8.39 5.36 -0.45
N VAL A 141 -8.16 4.07 -0.71
CA VAL A 141 -7.24 3.21 0.02
C VAL A 141 -6.32 2.47 -0.95
N ALA A 142 -5.05 2.29 -0.59
CA ALA A 142 -4.10 1.52 -1.39
C ALA A 142 -4.40 0.01 -1.36
N VAL A 143 -4.36 -0.61 -2.54
CA VAL A 143 -4.53 -2.05 -2.76
C VAL A 143 -3.41 -2.58 -3.65
N PRO A 144 -3.16 -3.91 -3.66
CA PRO A 144 -2.06 -4.51 -4.43
C PRO A 144 -2.04 -4.11 -5.91
N GLY A 145 -0.84 -4.15 -6.49
CA GLY A 145 -0.62 -3.82 -7.90
C GLY A 145 -0.54 -2.32 -8.20
N GLY A 146 -0.25 -1.48 -7.19
CA GLY A 146 -0.10 -0.03 -7.36
C GLY A 146 -1.41 0.67 -7.69
N LYS A 147 -2.52 0.16 -7.15
CA LYS A 147 -3.89 0.66 -7.40
C LYS A 147 -4.50 1.20 -6.11
N THR A 148 -5.63 1.86 -6.28
CA THR A 148 -6.51 2.29 -5.19
C THR A 148 -7.94 1.92 -5.49
N CYS A 149 -8.75 1.74 -4.45
CA CYS A 149 -10.21 1.68 -4.54
C CYS A 149 -10.83 2.63 -3.52
N TYR A 150 -12.14 2.84 -3.60
CA TYR A 150 -12.85 3.55 -2.53
C TYR A 150 -12.98 2.67 -1.29
N LEU A 151 -13.01 3.28 -0.10
CA LEU A 151 -13.26 2.55 1.15
C LEU A 151 -14.63 1.86 1.16
N SER A 152 -15.64 2.43 0.48
CA SER A 152 -16.95 1.81 0.29
C SER A 152 -16.95 0.54 -0.54
N GLU A 153 -15.90 0.33 -1.36
CA GLU A 153 -15.77 -0.83 -2.24
C GLU A 153 -15.05 -2.01 -1.55
N LEU A 154 -14.41 -1.76 -0.41
CA LEU A 154 -13.79 -2.83 0.39
C LEU A 154 -14.85 -3.80 0.88
N LYS A 155 -14.51 -5.09 0.80
CA LYS A 155 -15.35 -6.19 1.29
C LYS A 155 -14.46 -7.23 1.97
N ASP A 156 -15.09 -8.03 2.81
CA ASP A 156 -14.48 -9.17 3.47
C ASP A 156 -13.81 -10.09 2.42
N GLY A 157 -12.60 -10.56 2.73
CA GLY A 157 -11.81 -11.39 1.81
C GLY A 157 -11.05 -10.62 0.72
N LYS A 158 -11.19 -9.29 0.61
CA LYS A 158 -10.40 -8.48 -0.33
C LYS A 158 -9.01 -8.14 0.21
N GLU A 159 -8.08 -7.95 -0.72
CA GLU A 159 -6.72 -7.57 -0.38
C GLU A 159 -6.56 -6.06 -0.19
N VAL A 160 -5.72 -5.67 0.77
CA VAL A 160 -5.26 -4.31 1.03
C VAL A 160 -3.77 -4.31 1.32
N ILE A 161 -3.15 -3.14 1.18
CA ILE A 161 -1.75 -2.95 1.54
C ILE A 161 -1.66 -2.36 2.96
N VAL A 162 -0.93 -3.04 3.84
CA VAL A 162 -0.43 -2.45 5.10
C VAL A 162 0.96 -1.91 4.86
N VAL A 163 1.23 -0.72 5.39
CA VAL A 163 2.52 -0.05 5.27
C VAL A 163 3.00 0.36 6.67
N ASP A 164 4.30 0.24 6.91
CA ASP A 164 4.92 0.72 8.14
C ASP A 164 5.54 2.13 7.98
N GLN A 165 6.01 2.68 9.10
CA GLN A 165 6.64 4.02 9.16
C GLN A 165 7.92 4.18 8.32
N SER A 166 8.56 3.05 7.92
CA SER A 166 9.76 3.04 7.08
C SER A 166 9.42 2.96 5.58
N GLY A 167 8.14 2.68 5.26
CA GLY A 167 7.65 2.50 3.90
C GLY A 167 7.59 1.04 3.48
N MET A 168 7.94 0.09 4.35
CA MET A 168 7.80 -1.33 4.02
C MET A 168 6.33 -1.68 3.94
N GLN A 169 5.94 -2.24 2.79
CA GLN A 169 4.57 -2.62 2.51
C GLN A 169 4.40 -4.13 2.44
N ARG A 170 3.21 -4.61 2.80
CA ARG A 170 2.81 -6.02 2.68
C ARG A 170 1.33 -6.13 2.37
N THR A 171 0.97 -7.14 1.58
CA THR A 171 -0.43 -7.46 1.31
C THR A 171 -1.06 -8.19 2.48
N THR A 172 -2.31 -7.85 2.79
CA THR A 172 -3.15 -8.54 3.77
C THR A 172 -4.60 -8.54 3.29
N ILE A 173 -5.49 -9.19 4.03
CA ILE A 173 -6.88 -9.44 3.72
C ILE A 173 -7.74 -8.66 4.72
N VAL A 174 -8.83 -8.10 4.20
CA VAL A 174 -9.87 -7.48 4.99
C VAL A 174 -10.69 -8.58 5.65
N GLY A 175 -10.73 -8.58 6.98
CA GLY A 175 -11.60 -9.44 7.77
C GLY A 175 -13.04 -8.96 7.75
N CYS A 176 -13.28 -7.69 8.11
CA CYS A 176 -14.60 -7.08 7.93
C CYS A 176 -14.54 -5.56 7.76
N VAL A 177 -15.58 -4.99 7.13
CA VAL A 177 -15.75 -3.55 6.93
C VAL A 177 -17.00 -3.05 7.67
N LYS A 178 -16.86 -1.97 8.45
CA LYS A 178 -17.97 -1.39 9.22
C LYS A 178 -18.15 0.09 8.89
N ILE A 179 -19.34 0.45 8.41
CA ILE A 179 -19.72 1.84 8.13
C ILE A 179 -20.53 2.39 9.31
N LYS A 180 -20.12 3.54 9.86
CA LYS A 180 -20.80 4.19 10.98
C LYS A 180 -20.73 5.70 10.85
N THR A 181 -21.80 6.39 11.23
CA THR A 181 -21.81 7.86 11.27
C THR A 181 -21.07 8.38 12.51
N ARG A 182 -20.06 9.21 12.29
CA ARG A 182 -19.15 9.74 13.33
C ARG A 182 -18.69 11.16 12.97
N PRO A 183 -18.23 11.96 13.95
CA PRO A 183 -17.66 13.27 13.67
C PRO A 183 -16.36 13.12 12.88
N LEU A 184 -16.20 13.95 11.85
CA LEU A 184 -15.05 13.97 10.94
C LEU A 184 -14.23 15.25 11.11
N ILE A 185 -12.94 15.12 10.82
CA ILE A 185 -11.96 16.18 10.78
C ILE A 185 -11.25 16.16 9.42
N LEU A 186 -11.16 17.32 8.78
CA LEU A 186 -10.36 17.57 7.59
C LEU A 186 -8.93 17.89 8.03
N VAL A 187 -7.97 17.24 7.39
CA VAL A 187 -6.55 17.55 7.49
C VAL A 187 -6.06 17.86 6.09
N GLU A 188 -5.49 19.05 5.91
CA GLU A 188 -4.80 19.44 4.68
C GLU A 188 -3.31 19.60 4.95
N ALA A 189 -2.52 19.28 3.93
CA ALA A 189 -1.09 19.41 3.99
C ALA A 189 -0.48 19.74 2.64
N LYS A 190 0.65 20.43 2.69
CA LYS A 190 1.47 20.74 1.53
C LYS A 190 2.80 20.04 1.62
N ARG A 191 3.35 19.68 0.48
CA ARG A 191 4.70 19.15 0.36
C ARG A 191 5.69 20.26 0.74
N ASP A 192 6.78 19.92 1.44
CA ASP A 192 7.75 20.92 1.89
C ASP A 192 8.47 21.64 0.73
N SER A 193 8.54 21.00 -0.44
CA SER A 193 9.30 21.48 -1.60
C SER A 193 8.44 22.15 -2.69
N ASP A 194 7.14 22.36 -2.47
CA ASP A 194 6.21 22.76 -3.53
C ASP A 194 4.96 23.49 -3.01
N ASP A 195 4.49 24.50 -3.75
CA ASP A 195 3.29 25.29 -3.44
C ASP A 195 2.03 24.85 -4.23
N HIS A 196 2.10 23.67 -4.84
CA HIS A 196 0.97 23.02 -5.53
C HIS A 196 -0.27 22.78 -4.64
N THR A 197 -1.34 22.29 -5.30
CA THR A 197 -2.62 21.91 -4.70
C THR A 197 -2.41 21.07 -3.43
N PRO A 198 -3.00 21.46 -2.28
CA PRO A 198 -2.84 20.73 -1.05
C PRO A 198 -3.37 19.30 -1.17
N TYR A 199 -2.71 18.39 -0.47
CA TYR A 199 -3.24 17.07 -0.20
C TYR A 199 -4.22 17.16 0.95
N SER A 200 -5.30 16.40 0.89
CA SER A 200 -6.30 16.38 1.95
C SER A 200 -6.75 14.98 2.28
N ILE A 201 -7.16 14.82 3.54
CA ILE A 201 -7.80 13.62 4.05
C ILE A 201 -8.87 14.00 5.08
N LEU A 202 -10.01 13.33 5.00
CA LEU A 202 -11.02 13.33 6.05
C LEU A 202 -10.84 12.09 6.92
N LEU A 203 -10.79 12.30 8.23
CA LEU A 203 -10.58 11.25 9.23
C LEU A 203 -11.66 11.32 10.29
N GLN A 204 -11.90 10.22 11.01
CA GLN A 204 -12.72 10.31 12.23
C GLN A 204 -12.02 11.19 13.26
N ASN A 205 -12.74 12.15 13.83
CA ASN A 205 -12.29 12.90 14.99
C ASN A 205 -12.35 12.02 16.27
N ALA A 206 -11.29 11.25 16.53
CA ALA A 206 -11.17 10.45 17.75
C ALA A 206 -9.71 10.25 18.15
N LYS A 207 -9.49 9.98 19.46
CA LYS A 207 -8.15 9.72 20.01
C LYS A 207 -7.47 8.47 19.43
N THR A 208 -8.25 7.50 18.95
CA THR A 208 -7.77 6.25 18.35
C THR A 208 -7.35 6.39 16.89
N VAL A 209 -7.46 7.59 16.31
CA VAL A 209 -7.07 7.86 14.93
C VAL A 209 -5.84 8.75 14.94
N ALA A 210 -4.80 8.30 14.27
CA ALA A 210 -3.54 9.03 14.17
C ALA A 210 -2.93 8.87 12.78
N LEU A 211 -2.12 9.85 12.38
CA LEU A 211 -1.26 9.76 11.22
C LEU A 211 0.14 9.33 11.64
N VAL A 212 0.81 8.51 10.84
CA VAL A 212 2.17 8.05 11.13
C VAL A 212 3.18 9.09 10.67
N ARG A 213 4.19 9.37 11.51
CA ARG A 213 5.34 10.19 11.14
C ARG A 213 6.34 9.32 10.36
N PRO A 214 6.93 9.82 9.27
CA PRO A 214 7.98 9.12 8.56
C PRO A 214 9.18 9.03 9.49
N HIS A 215 9.84 7.87 9.47
CA HIS A 215 10.98 7.60 10.33
C HIS A 215 12.09 8.66 10.15
N GLN A 216 12.52 9.31 11.24
CA GLN A 216 13.62 10.27 11.27
C GLN A 216 14.74 9.76 12.18
N GLY A 217 15.63 8.90 11.64
CA GLY A 217 16.81 8.45 12.37
C GLY A 217 16.54 7.81 13.74
N ASN A 218 17.58 7.73 14.56
CA ASN A 218 17.68 6.93 15.79
C ASN A 218 16.86 7.45 16.99
N GLU A 219 15.84 8.28 16.78
CA GLU A 219 15.04 8.83 17.88
C GLU A 219 13.79 7.99 18.17
N HIS A 220 13.66 7.56 19.43
CA HIS A 220 12.44 6.98 20.01
C HIS A 220 11.35 8.06 20.24
N GLN A 221 11.06 8.88 19.23
CA GLN A 221 9.95 9.82 19.31
C GLN A 221 8.62 9.15 18.95
N ASN A 222 7.53 9.68 19.51
CA ASN A 222 6.16 9.27 19.24
C ASN A 222 5.91 9.13 17.72
N THR A 223 5.74 7.89 17.27
CA THR A 223 5.64 7.53 15.85
C THR A 223 4.35 8.00 15.19
N THR A 224 3.40 8.52 15.98
CA THR A 224 2.06 8.87 15.53
C THR A 224 1.63 10.27 16.00
N ILE A 225 0.77 10.90 15.20
CA ILE A 225 0.12 12.20 15.45
C ILE A 225 -1.38 11.95 15.61
N PRO A 226 -1.93 11.95 16.85
CA PRO A 226 -3.36 11.82 17.04
C PRO A 226 -4.12 12.97 16.37
N VAL A 227 -5.21 12.63 15.65
CA VAL A 227 -6.03 13.62 14.92
C VAL A 227 -6.86 14.52 15.84
N THR A 228 -6.78 14.34 17.16
CA THR A 228 -7.40 15.23 18.16
C THR A 228 -6.42 16.23 18.77
N SER A 229 -5.11 16.12 18.54
CA SER A 229 -4.09 17.00 19.14
C SER A 229 -4.32 18.48 18.80
N ARG A 230 -4.15 19.40 19.74
CA ARG A 230 -4.44 20.84 19.51
C ARG A 230 -3.38 21.56 18.66
N SER A 231 -2.15 21.04 18.59
CA SER A 231 -1.00 21.65 17.92
C SER A 231 -0.52 20.81 16.71
N LYS A 232 -1.39 20.58 15.73
CA LYS A 232 -1.05 19.79 14.53
C LYS A 232 -0.48 20.63 13.40
N LEU A 233 -0.80 21.91 13.38
CA LEU A 233 -0.32 22.83 12.37
C LEU A 233 1.22 22.83 12.39
N GLY A 234 1.84 22.67 11.22
CA GLY A 234 3.30 22.59 11.12
C GLY A 234 3.88 21.19 11.40
N MET A 235 3.08 20.20 11.81
CA MET A 235 3.58 18.83 11.97
C MET A 235 3.85 18.18 10.61
N ARG A 236 4.95 17.42 10.54
CA ARG A 236 5.36 16.68 9.35
C ARG A 236 4.93 15.23 9.41
N PHE A 237 4.49 14.70 8.27
CA PHE A 237 4.16 13.29 8.09
C PHE A 237 4.51 12.82 6.67
N GLY A 238 4.36 11.52 6.42
CA GLY A 238 4.68 10.89 5.14
C GLY A 238 3.44 10.82 4.26
N ILE A 239 3.53 11.37 3.06
CA ILE A 239 2.54 11.17 2.00
C ILE A 239 3.13 10.23 0.97
N GLN A 240 2.37 9.21 0.60
CA GLN A 240 2.65 8.42 -0.58
C GLN A 240 1.92 9.02 -1.78
N GLU A 241 2.68 9.50 -2.75
CA GLU A 241 2.16 9.80 -4.08
C GLU A 241 2.16 8.51 -4.89
N LEU A 242 0.98 8.05 -5.30
CA LEU A 242 0.90 6.95 -6.26
C LEU A 242 1.25 7.47 -7.65
N LYS A 243 2.45 7.14 -8.11
CA LYS A 243 2.76 7.20 -9.54
C LYS A 243 1.99 6.07 -10.21
N LEU A 244 0.76 6.35 -10.66
CA LEU A 244 0.07 5.45 -11.58
C LEU A 244 1.01 5.21 -12.76
N LYS A 245 1.51 3.97 -12.92
CA LYS A 245 2.19 3.56 -14.14
C LYS A 245 1.16 3.72 -15.26
N ASN A 246 1.25 4.81 -16.02
CA ASN A 246 0.49 5.01 -17.25
C ASN A 246 0.91 3.95 -18.27
N SER A 247 0.32 2.76 -18.17
CA SER A 247 0.56 1.64 -19.08
C SER A 247 -0.34 1.66 -20.32
N LEU A 248 -1.06 2.75 -20.62
CA LEU A 248 -2.05 2.78 -21.70
C LEU A 248 -2.21 4.16 -22.37
N LEU A 249 -1.12 4.83 -22.75
CA LEU A 249 -1.18 6.01 -23.65
C LEU A 249 0.01 6.07 -24.64
N ARG A 250 0.45 4.94 -25.22
CA ARG A 250 1.43 4.93 -26.33
C ARG A 250 0.97 4.26 -27.63
N ASN A 251 -0.33 3.98 -27.79
CA ASN A 251 -0.88 3.41 -29.03
C ASN A 251 -1.93 4.31 -29.73
N LYS A 252 -1.77 5.63 -29.67
CA LYS A 252 -2.50 6.57 -30.55
C LYS A 252 -1.63 7.77 -30.90
N GLN A 253 -0.57 7.53 -31.66
CA GLN A 253 0.07 8.50 -32.56
C GLN A 253 0.99 7.70 -33.48
N GLY A 254 0.46 7.32 -34.64
CA GLY A 254 1.11 6.41 -35.57
C GLY A 254 0.10 5.66 -36.42
N SER A 255 -0.77 6.40 -37.13
CA SER A 255 -1.34 5.99 -38.40
C SER A 255 -1.79 7.23 -39.16
#